data_AF-W0ENX3-F1
#
_entry.id   AF-W0ENX3-F1
#
_cell.length_a   1.000
_cell.length_b   1.000
_cell.length_c   1.000
_cell.angle_alpha   90.00
_cell.angle_beta   90.00
_cell.angle_gamma   90.00
#
_symmetry.space_group_name_H-M   'P 1'
#
loop_
_entity.id
_entity.type
_entity.pdbx_description
1 polymer ?
#
loop_
_entity_poly.entity_id
_entity_poly.type
_entity_poly.pdbx_seq_one_letter_code
_entity_poly.pdbx_strand_id
1 'polypeptide(L)'
;MVLIVTYTYKFNNRKVFWGVGLTTIVSILILLGLGILRPSWGTETGMAVIVGICTAIGCAITLIYAAEDLHQKKQTKGKNIAATGNEPLQEIADSEHDKITLSPRLDTELARKIFAKAIEAGYMEEVGSHYEWILNKVLLAYMCGRIYCEDYPEKTKYDDKVFWMPGRVELFPGTELDKLFNMKDLTQSRHSRKNKAAPVGSEKIDKLFE
;
A
#
# COMPACT_ATOMS: atom_id res chain seq x y z
N MET A 1 -13.89 17.30 -15.89
CA MET A 1 -15.01 17.39 -14.92
C MET A 1 -15.42 16.02 -14.37
N VAL A 2 -15.68 15.00 -15.20
CA VAL A 2 -16.10 13.65 -14.72
C VAL A 2 -15.08 12.97 -13.80
N LEU A 3 -13.77 13.06 -14.09
CA LEU A 3 -12.73 12.40 -13.27
C LEU A 3 -12.55 13.00 -11.86
N ILE A 4 -12.78 14.30 -11.68
CA ILE A 4 -12.69 14.97 -10.38
C ILE A 4 -13.90 14.61 -9.51
N VAL A 5 -15.07 14.45 -10.13
CA VAL A 5 -16.28 13.93 -9.46
C VAL A 5 -16.06 12.49 -9.02
N THR A 6 -15.49 11.63 -9.87
CA THR A 6 -15.21 10.22 -9.49
C THR A 6 -14.17 10.12 -8.38
N TYR A 7 -13.16 11.01 -8.37
CA TYR A 7 -12.13 11.02 -7.33
C TYR A 7 -12.67 11.51 -5.98
N THR A 8 -13.51 12.55 -6.00
CA THR A 8 -14.18 13.07 -4.79
C THR A 8 -15.22 12.07 -4.26
N TYR A 9 -15.91 11.36 -5.15
CA TYR A 9 -16.87 10.30 -4.81
C TYR A 9 -16.19 9.12 -4.10
N LYS A 10 -14.98 8.75 -4.52
CA LYS A 10 -14.23 7.61 -3.96
C LYS A 10 -13.79 7.83 -2.51
N PHE A 11 -13.53 9.07 -2.09
CA PHE A 11 -13.06 9.38 -0.74
C PHE A 11 -14.20 9.58 0.27
N ASN A 12 -15.35 10.07 -0.18
CA ASN A 12 -16.51 10.32 0.71
C ASN A 12 -17.37 9.07 0.96
N ASN A 13 -17.29 8.04 0.10
CA ASN A 13 -18.09 6.82 0.18
C ASN A 13 -17.95 6.02 1.49
N ARG A 14 -16.85 6.16 2.22
CA ARG A 14 -16.63 5.37 3.45
C ARG A 14 -17.51 5.82 4.62
N LYS A 15 -18.07 7.03 4.63
CA LYS A 15 -19.03 7.45 5.67
C LYS A 15 -20.47 7.18 5.25
N VAL A 16 -20.76 7.32 3.95
CA VAL A 16 -22.11 7.14 3.39
C VAL A 16 -22.52 5.66 3.40
N PHE A 17 -21.59 4.73 3.12
CA PHE A 17 -21.89 3.29 3.16
C PHE A 17 -22.27 2.78 4.56
N TRP A 18 -21.65 3.32 5.61
CA TRP A 18 -21.96 2.95 6.99
C TRP A 18 -23.34 3.47 7.41
N GLY A 19 -23.74 4.66 6.90
CA GLY A 19 -25.08 5.19 7.11
C GLY A 19 -26.16 4.36 6.41
N VAL A 20 -25.96 4.04 5.13
CA VAL A 20 -26.96 3.28 4.34
C VAL A 20 -27.17 1.88 4.91
N GLY A 21 -26.10 1.17 5.27
CA GLY A 21 -26.20 -0.16 5.88
C GLY A 21 -26.93 -0.17 7.23
N LEU A 22 -26.69 0.86 8.07
CA LEU A 22 -27.39 0.97 9.35
C LEU A 22 -28.88 1.24 9.14
N THR A 23 -29.24 2.12 8.20
CA THR A 23 -30.65 2.45 7.92
C THR A 23 -31.43 1.27 7.34
N THR A 24 -30.82 0.42 6.51
CA THR A 24 -31.50 -0.77 5.96
C THR A 24 -31.75 -1.82 7.03
N ILE A 25 -30.77 -2.07 7.91
CA ILE A 25 -30.92 -2.99 9.04
C ILE A 25 -32.02 -2.52 10.00
N VAL A 26 -32.01 -1.23 10.36
CA VAL A 26 -33.03 -0.63 11.24
C VAL A 26 -34.41 -0.67 10.58
N SER A 27 -34.52 -0.40 9.27
CA SER A 27 -35.78 -0.50 8.53
C SER A 27 -36.35 -1.92 8.57
N ILE A 28 -35.52 -2.94 8.36
CA ILE A 28 -35.95 -4.35 8.38
C ILE A 28 -36.40 -4.75 9.79
N LEU A 29 -35.70 -4.31 10.84
CA LEU A 29 -36.10 -4.53 12.23
C LEU A 29 -37.45 -3.88 12.56
N ILE A 30 -37.71 -2.65 12.07
CA ILE A 30 -39.00 -1.97 12.24
C ILE A 30 -40.13 -2.73 11.51
N LEU A 31 -39.88 -3.23 10.29
CA LEU A 31 -40.84 -4.04 9.53
C LEU A 31 -41.19 -5.37 10.22
N LEU A 32 -40.23 -6.00 10.91
CA LEU A 32 -40.46 -7.18 11.74
C LEU A 32 -41.22 -6.82 13.04
N GLY A 33 -40.85 -5.71 13.69
CA GLY A 33 -41.48 -5.24 14.94
C GLY A 33 -42.93 -4.78 14.79
N LEU A 34 -43.28 -4.20 13.63
CA LEU A 34 -44.65 -3.81 13.29
C LEU A 34 -45.53 -4.98 12.83
N GLY A 35 -44.97 -6.20 12.70
CA GLY A 35 -45.73 -7.40 12.36
C GLY A 35 -46.24 -7.45 10.91
N ILE A 36 -45.68 -6.62 10.02
CA ILE A 36 -45.98 -6.60 8.58
C ILE A 36 -45.36 -7.83 7.91
N LEU A 37 -44.16 -8.23 8.33
CA LEU A 37 -43.61 -9.56 8.05
C LEU A 37 -44.04 -10.53 9.15
N ARG A 38 -45.01 -11.40 8.86
CA ARG A 38 -45.25 -12.62 9.64
C ARG A 38 -44.62 -13.79 8.90
N PRO A 39 -43.44 -14.28 9.32
CA PRO A 39 -42.91 -15.53 8.78
C PRO A 39 -43.80 -16.67 9.28
N SER A 40 -44.83 -17.03 8.51
CA SER A 40 -45.61 -18.24 8.78
C SER A 40 -44.78 -19.44 8.35
N TRP A 41 -44.39 -20.26 9.32
CA TRP A 41 -43.62 -21.47 9.08
C TRP A 41 -44.51 -22.47 8.30
N GLY A 42 -44.13 -22.79 7.05
CA GLY A 42 -44.77 -23.87 6.28
C GLY A 42 -45.24 -23.57 4.85
N THR A 43 -45.04 -22.36 4.31
CA THR A 43 -45.41 -22.03 2.91
C THR A 43 -44.20 -21.58 2.08
N GLU A 44 -44.27 -21.72 0.75
CA GLU A 44 -43.20 -21.35 -0.20
C GLU A 44 -42.71 -19.90 -0.02
N THR A 45 -43.60 -19.00 0.40
CA THR A 45 -43.28 -17.60 0.72
C THR A 45 -42.43 -17.44 1.99
N GLY A 46 -42.64 -18.27 3.02
CA GLY A 46 -41.79 -18.29 4.22
C GLY A 46 -40.38 -18.77 3.92
N MET A 47 -40.26 -19.78 3.04
CA MET A 47 -38.96 -20.28 2.57
C MET A 47 -38.20 -19.23 1.76
N ALA A 48 -38.88 -18.49 0.87
CA ALA A 48 -38.25 -17.40 0.12
C ALA A 48 -37.69 -16.30 1.04
N VAL A 49 -38.41 -15.95 2.11
CA VAL A 49 -37.94 -14.97 3.10
C VAL A 49 -36.75 -15.52 3.89
N ILE A 50 -36.80 -16.78 4.34
CA ILE A 50 -35.68 -17.42 5.06
C ILE A 50 -34.44 -17.52 4.17
N VAL A 51 -34.59 -17.92 2.90
CA VAL A 51 -33.48 -17.99 1.93
C VAL A 51 -32.92 -16.59 1.64
N GLY A 52 -33.77 -15.58 1.54
CA GLY A 52 -33.35 -14.18 1.38
C GLY A 52 -32.52 -13.69 2.57
N ILE A 53 -32.96 -13.99 3.80
CA ILE A 53 -32.23 -13.64 5.02
C ILE A 53 -30.90 -14.41 5.09
N CYS A 54 -30.90 -15.72 4.82
CA CYS A 54 -29.68 -16.54 4.83
C CYS A 54 -28.68 -16.08 3.77
N THR A 55 -29.14 -15.72 2.57
CA THR A 55 -28.29 -15.21 1.48
C THR A 55 -27.73 -13.84 1.84
N ALA A 56 -28.54 -12.95 2.42
CA ALA A 56 -28.10 -11.64 2.89
C ALA A 56 -27.05 -11.76 4.02
N ILE A 57 -27.24 -12.69 4.96
CA ILE A 57 -26.27 -13.00 6.01
C ILE A 57 -24.99 -13.57 5.39
N GLY A 58 -25.08 -14.48 4.43
CA GLY A 58 -23.92 -15.04 3.72
C GLY A 58 -23.12 -13.98 2.97
N CYS A 59 -23.80 -13.06 2.29
CA CYS A 59 -23.17 -11.90 1.64
C CYS A 59 -22.54 -10.96 2.66
N ALA A 60 -23.21 -10.68 3.79
CA ALA A 60 -22.67 -9.84 4.86
C ALA A 60 -21.42 -10.47 5.49
N ILE A 61 -21.42 -11.79 5.75
CA ILE A 61 -20.25 -12.51 6.27
C ILE A 61 -19.09 -12.44 5.28
N THR A 62 -19.34 -12.63 3.99
CA THR A 62 -18.29 -12.53 2.95
C THR A 62 -17.71 -11.11 2.87
N LEU A 63 -18.57 -10.09 2.99
CA LEU A 63 -18.14 -8.70 3.02
C LEU A 63 -17.40 -8.32 4.31
N ILE A 64 -17.79 -8.88 5.46
CA ILE A 64 -17.08 -8.72 6.73
C ILE A 64 -15.72 -9.39 6.64
N TYR A 65 -15.63 -10.62 6.12
CA TYR A 65 -14.35 -11.31 5.90
C TYR A 65 -13.44 -10.55 4.93
N ALA A 66 -13.99 -10.02 3.83
CA ALA A 66 -13.21 -9.20 2.90
C ALA A 66 -12.79 -7.86 3.52
N ALA A 67 -13.64 -7.26 4.36
CA ALA A 67 -13.33 -6.04 5.09
C ALA A 67 -12.32 -6.28 6.22
N GLU A 68 -12.37 -7.43 6.89
CA GLU A 68 -11.44 -7.86 7.91
C GLU A 68 -10.09 -8.25 7.32
N ASP A 69 -10.03 -8.89 6.15
CA ASP A 69 -8.77 -9.12 5.41
C ASP A 69 -8.12 -7.79 5.03
N LEU A 70 -8.91 -6.84 4.51
CA LEU A 70 -8.45 -5.48 4.23
C LEU A 70 -8.05 -4.71 5.50
N HIS A 71 -8.74 -4.93 6.62
CA HIS A 71 -8.46 -4.28 7.89
C HIS A 71 -7.24 -4.89 8.58
N GLN A 72 -7.04 -6.21 8.55
CA GLN A 72 -5.84 -6.90 9.02
C GLN A 72 -4.65 -6.52 8.16
N LYS A 73 -4.79 -6.42 6.83
CA LYS A 73 -3.74 -5.89 5.96
C LYS A 73 -3.39 -4.43 6.26
N LYS A 74 -4.35 -3.65 6.77
CA LYS A 74 -4.15 -2.25 7.20
C LYS A 74 -3.71 -2.12 8.67
N GLN A 75 -3.95 -3.12 9.51
CA GLN A 75 -3.59 -3.19 10.94
C GLN A 75 -2.33 -4.03 11.21
N THR A 76 -1.88 -4.95 10.37
CA THR A 76 -0.46 -5.34 10.36
C THR A 76 0.39 -4.20 9.82
N LYS A 77 -0.18 -3.37 8.94
CA LYS A 77 0.40 -2.07 8.58
C LYS A 77 0.28 -1.02 9.71
N GLY A 78 -0.72 -1.12 10.59
CA GLY A 78 -1.04 -0.12 11.64
C GLY A 78 -0.72 -0.47 13.11
N LYS A 79 -0.58 -1.74 13.47
CA LYS A 79 -0.36 -2.24 14.84
C LYS A 79 1.13 -2.41 15.17
N ASN A 80 2.00 -2.38 14.14
CA ASN A 80 3.40 -2.01 14.35
C ASN A 80 3.55 -0.52 14.76
N ILE A 81 2.47 0.28 14.68
CA ILE A 81 2.44 1.71 15.01
C ILE A 81 1.80 1.99 16.39
N ALA A 82 1.22 0.99 17.09
CA ALA A 82 0.42 1.23 18.31
C ALA A 82 0.93 0.53 19.58
N ALA A 83 2.08 -0.15 19.54
CA ALA A 83 2.60 -0.92 20.66
C ALA A 83 3.90 -0.32 21.25
N THR A 84 3.94 0.98 21.51
CA THR A 84 4.79 1.61 22.55
C THR A 84 4.26 3.03 22.73
N GLY A 85 3.27 3.19 23.60
CA GLY A 85 2.61 4.48 23.79
C GLY A 85 1.73 4.48 25.04
N ASN A 86 2.36 4.42 26.20
CA ASN A 86 1.81 4.96 27.44
C ASN A 86 2.95 5.60 28.26
N GLU A 87 2.95 6.93 28.27
CA GLU A 87 3.90 7.82 28.94
C GLU A 87 3.73 7.80 30.48
N PRO A 88 4.69 8.35 31.24
CA PRO A 88 4.51 9.77 31.59
C PRO A 88 5.77 10.65 31.45
N LEU A 89 5.50 11.91 31.13
CA LEU A 89 6.36 13.10 31.13
C LEU A 89 7.61 13.04 32.03
N GLN A 90 8.77 13.41 31.46
CA GLN A 90 9.67 14.37 32.12
C GLN A 90 10.58 15.13 31.14
N GLU A 91 10.32 16.44 31.09
CA GLU A 91 11.20 17.60 30.87
C GLU A 91 12.63 17.46 30.28
N ILE A 92 12.81 18.26 29.21
CA ILE A 92 13.97 19.12 28.88
C ILE A 92 15.31 18.42 28.63
N ALA A 93 15.66 18.20 27.36
CA ALA A 93 16.75 18.88 26.66
C ALA A 93 17.17 18.16 25.38
N ASP A 94 17.37 18.98 24.34
CA ASP A 94 18.23 18.80 23.18
C ASP A 94 17.71 18.06 21.95
N SER A 95 17.99 18.68 20.82
CA SER A 95 17.48 18.33 19.51
C SER A 95 18.37 17.30 18.85
N GLU A 96 17.93 16.05 18.79
CA GLU A 96 18.33 15.14 17.72
C GLU A 96 17.05 14.67 17.04
N HIS A 97 16.76 15.26 15.88
CA HIS A 97 15.90 14.59 14.92
C HIS A 97 16.51 13.21 14.68
N ASP A 98 15.76 12.17 15.01
CA ASP A 98 16.04 10.76 14.77
C ASP A 98 16.18 10.53 13.25
N LYS A 99 17.32 10.96 12.71
CA LYS A 99 17.64 10.98 11.29
C LYS A 99 17.96 9.54 10.90
N ILE A 100 17.28 9.00 9.89
CA ILE A 100 17.60 7.67 9.34
C ILE A 100 19.10 7.64 9.01
N THR A 101 19.86 6.94 9.84
CA THR A 101 21.28 6.74 9.64
C THR A 101 21.46 5.57 8.69
N LEU A 102 21.79 5.88 7.44
CA LEU A 102 22.09 4.86 6.44
C LEU A 102 23.26 4.00 6.93
N SER A 103 23.14 2.69 6.78
CA SER A 103 24.26 1.79 7.07
C SER A 103 25.46 2.16 6.19
N PRO A 104 26.72 2.06 6.66
CA PRO A 104 27.91 2.48 5.90
C PRO A 104 28.02 1.90 4.48
N ARG A 105 27.38 0.75 4.21
CA ARG A 105 27.32 0.12 2.87
C ARG A 105 26.32 0.75 1.92
N LEU A 106 25.25 1.35 2.45
CA LEU A 106 24.22 2.05 1.69
C LEU A 106 24.49 3.57 1.62
N ASP A 107 25.30 4.06 2.53
CA ASP A 107 25.59 5.47 2.70
C ASP A 107 26.57 5.97 1.63
N THR A 108 26.04 6.27 0.45
CA THR A 108 26.77 6.87 -0.67
C THR A 108 26.23 8.27 -0.97
N GLU A 109 27.07 9.17 -1.48
CA GLU A 109 26.62 10.52 -1.87
C GLU A 109 25.48 10.46 -2.90
N LEU A 110 25.55 9.50 -3.84
CA LEU A 110 24.50 9.24 -4.81
C LEU A 110 23.21 8.80 -4.11
N ALA A 111 23.26 7.83 -3.19
CA ALA A 111 22.08 7.37 -2.46
C ALA A 111 21.41 8.52 -1.70
N ARG A 112 22.18 9.32 -0.96
CA ARG A 112 21.66 10.49 -0.21
C ARG A 112 20.94 11.47 -1.13
N LYS A 113 21.55 11.82 -2.27
CA LYS A 113 20.98 12.76 -3.25
C LYS A 113 19.69 12.22 -3.86
N ILE A 114 19.70 10.96 -4.31
CA ILE A 114 18.53 10.35 -4.95
C ILE A 114 17.40 10.15 -3.94
N PHE A 115 17.71 9.77 -2.70
CA PHE A 115 16.74 9.65 -1.63
C PHE A 115 16.09 11.00 -1.30
N ALA A 116 16.87 12.08 -1.14
CA ALA A 116 16.31 13.42 -0.94
C ALA A 116 15.35 13.81 -2.07
N LYS A 117 15.76 13.63 -3.34
CA LYS A 117 14.89 13.89 -4.50
C LYS A 117 13.64 13.01 -4.52
N ALA A 118 13.75 11.75 -4.11
CA ALA A 118 12.60 10.83 -4.05
C ALA A 118 11.61 11.21 -2.95
N ILE A 119 12.08 11.79 -1.84
CA ILE A 119 11.22 12.34 -0.77
C ILE A 119 10.51 13.60 -1.28
N GLU A 120 11.25 14.53 -1.89
CA GLU A 120 10.69 15.75 -2.49
C GLU A 120 9.63 15.44 -3.56
N ALA A 121 9.86 14.40 -4.36
CA ALA A 121 8.91 13.94 -5.37
C ALA A 121 7.70 13.17 -4.78
N GLY A 122 7.70 12.89 -3.47
CA GLY A 122 6.64 12.13 -2.80
C GLY A 122 6.60 10.65 -3.20
N TYR A 123 7.74 10.08 -3.59
CA TYR A 123 7.86 8.64 -3.91
C TYR A 123 8.26 7.80 -2.69
N MET A 124 8.86 8.45 -1.69
CA MET A 124 9.19 7.84 -0.42
C MET A 124 9.07 8.84 0.73
N GLU A 125 8.93 8.33 1.94
CA GLU A 125 8.86 9.13 3.17
C GLU A 125 9.71 8.49 4.28
N GLU A 126 10.23 9.31 5.19
CA GLU A 126 10.98 8.87 6.36
C GLU A 126 9.99 8.53 7.49
N VAL A 127 9.99 7.27 7.92
CA VAL A 127 9.08 6.73 8.95
C VAL A 127 9.92 6.16 10.09
N GLY A 128 10.36 7.04 10.99
CA GLY A 128 11.24 6.67 12.10
C GLY A 128 12.57 6.12 11.59
N SER A 129 12.83 4.82 11.79
CA SER A 129 14.10 4.18 11.43
C SER A 129 14.18 3.57 10.02
N HIS A 130 13.15 3.73 9.19
CA HIS A 130 13.08 3.16 7.84
C HIS A 130 12.39 4.10 6.86
N TYR A 131 12.60 3.88 5.57
CA TYR A 131 11.89 4.59 4.51
C TYR A 131 10.65 3.81 4.09
N GLU A 132 9.50 4.48 3.98
CA GLU A 132 8.33 3.91 3.32
C GLU A 132 8.36 4.28 1.83
N TRP A 133 8.27 3.27 0.97
CA TRP A 133 8.20 3.46 -0.48
C TRP A 133 6.74 3.46 -0.96
N ILE A 134 6.34 4.52 -1.65
CA ILE A 134 4.94 4.77 -2.02
C ILE A 134 4.58 4.14 -3.37
N LEU A 135 5.57 3.99 -4.27
CA LEU A 135 5.37 3.42 -5.60
C LEU A 135 5.43 1.87 -5.59
N ASN A 136 5.50 1.27 -6.78
CA ASN A 136 5.61 -0.19 -6.91
C ASN A 136 6.98 -0.70 -6.43
N LYS A 137 7.00 -1.84 -5.73
CA LYS A 137 8.22 -2.57 -5.33
C LYS A 137 9.22 -2.78 -6.48
N VAL A 138 8.75 -3.04 -7.70
CA VAL A 138 9.64 -3.21 -8.86
C VAL A 138 10.34 -1.89 -9.24
N LEU A 139 9.68 -0.74 -9.04
CA LEU A 139 10.28 0.57 -9.24
C LEU A 139 11.30 0.90 -8.15
N LEU A 140 11.07 0.45 -6.91
CA LEU A 140 12.10 0.54 -5.87
C LEU A 140 13.32 -0.31 -6.23
N ALA A 141 13.10 -1.56 -6.64
CA ALA A 141 14.18 -2.44 -7.05
C ALA A 141 14.96 -1.87 -8.24
N TYR A 142 14.26 -1.19 -9.17
CA TYR A 142 14.87 -0.44 -10.26
C TYR A 142 15.74 0.71 -9.74
N MET A 143 15.18 1.60 -8.91
CA MET A 143 15.92 2.72 -8.31
C MET A 143 17.16 2.25 -7.54
N CYS A 144 17.00 1.25 -6.66
CA CYS A 144 18.11 0.68 -5.90
C CYS A 144 19.15 0.00 -6.81
N GLY A 145 18.72 -0.66 -7.89
CA GLY A 145 19.63 -1.21 -8.90
C GLY A 145 20.45 -0.11 -9.57
N ARG A 146 19.83 1.04 -9.86
CA ARG A 146 20.55 2.20 -10.43
C ARG A 146 21.53 2.84 -9.45
N ILE A 147 21.16 2.95 -8.16
CA ILE A 147 22.02 3.55 -7.11
C ILE A 147 23.21 2.65 -6.80
N TYR A 148 22.99 1.36 -6.56
CA TYR A 148 24.00 0.47 -5.97
C TYR A 148 24.64 -0.50 -6.97
N CYS A 149 23.94 -0.82 -8.07
CA CYS A 149 24.45 -1.74 -9.09
C CYS A 149 24.90 -1.05 -10.38
N GLU A 150 24.77 0.28 -10.47
CA GLU A 150 24.98 1.07 -11.69
C GLU A 150 24.05 0.62 -12.85
N ASP A 151 22.88 0.05 -12.53
CA ASP A 151 21.92 -0.34 -13.56
C ASP A 151 21.46 0.90 -14.36
N TYR A 152 21.14 0.71 -15.63
CA TYR A 152 20.77 1.82 -16.52
C TYR A 152 19.63 1.48 -17.49
N PRO A 153 18.81 2.47 -17.88
CA PRO A 153 17.88 2.33 -18.98
C PRO A 153 18.61 2.36 -20.32
N GLU A 154 18.37 1.37 -21.18
CA GLU A 154 18.88 1.37 -22.57
C GLU A 154 17.71 1.36 -23.55
N LYS A 155 17.73 2.29 -24.51
CA LYS A 155 16.75 2.32 -25.62
C LYS A 155 17.31 1.53 -26.78
N THR A 156 16.50 0.66 -27.37
CA THR A 156 16.91 -0.02 -28.60
C THR A 156 16.74 0.90 -29.80
N LYS A 157 17.56 0.71 -30.83
CA LYS A 157 17.46 1.49 -32.08
C LYS A 157 16.23 1.17 -32.93
N TYR A 158 15.48 0.10 -32.60
CA TYR A 158 14.37 -0.40 -33.42
C TYR A 158 13.01 -0.25 -32.74
N ASP A 159 12.98 -0.03 -31.42
CA ASP A 159 11.77 0.06 -30.61
C ASP A 159 12.02 1.12 -29.53
N ASP A 160 11.05 2.02 -29.32
CA ASP A 160 11.05 3.05 -28.26
C ASP A 160 11.03 2.44 -26.84
N LYS A 161 10.99 1.12 -26.77
CA LYS A 161 11.08 0.33 -25.56
C LYS A 161 12.43 0.49 -24.86
N VAL A 162 12.33 0.94 -23.61
CA VAL A 162 13.44 1.01 -22.67
C VAL A 162 13.63 -0.34 -21.99
N PHE A 163 14.87 -0.83 -21.97
CA PHE A 163 15.28 -2.05 -21.27
C PHE A 163 16.03 -1.70 -19.99
N TRP A 164 15.83 -2.49 -18.95
CA TRP A 164 16.59 -2.41 -17.71
C TRP A 164 17.85 -3.26 -17.85
N MET A 165 18.98 -2.59 -18.09
CA MET A 165 20.27 -3.24 -18.25
C MET A 165 21.02 -3.27 -16.92
N PRO A 166 21.68 -4.41 -16.59
CA PRO A 166 22.49 -4.53 -15.39
C PRO A 166 23.75 -3.67 -15.54
N GLY A 167 24.12 -2.97 -14.46
CA GLY A 167 25.36 -2.22 -14.42
C GLY A 167 26.58 -3.11 -14.13
N ARG A 168 27.72 -2.46 -13.90
CA ARG A 168 29.00 -3.15 -13.64
C ARG A 168 29.06 -3.83 -12.27
N VAL A 169 28.27 -3.36 -11.31
CA VAL A 169 28.29 -3.88 -9.95
C VAL A 169 27.23 -4.98 -9.81
N GLU A 170 27.70 -6.23 -9.75
CA GLU A 170 26.80 -7.39 -9.68
C GLU A 170 26.13 -7.54 -8.31
N LEU A 171 26.85 -7.19 -7.24
CA LEU A 171 26.42 -7.40 -5.86
C LEU A 171 25.35 -6.37 -5.46
N PHE A 172 24.10 -6.83 -5.37
CA PHE A 172 22.98 -6.03 -4.91
C PHE A 172 22.85 -6.13 -3.38
N PRO A 173 22.90 -5.01 -2.62
CA PRO A 173 22.79 -5.01 -1.15
C PRO A 173 21.34 -5.20 -0.68
N GLY A 174 20.70 -6.29 -1.13
CA GLY A 174 19.27 -6.48 -0.95
C GLY A 174 18.87 -6.72 0.49
N THR A 175 19.72 -7.33 1.31
CA THR A 175 19.41 -7.55 2.74
C THR A 175 19.40 -6.26 3.54
N GLU A 176 20.33 -5.33 3.27
CA GLU A 176 20.32 -4.02 3.93
C GLU A 176 19.15 -3.16 3.41
N LEU A 177 18.84 -3.24 2.11
CA LEU A 177 17.72 -2.52 1.51
C LEU A 177 16.35 -3.05 1.97
N ASP A 178 16.21 -4.36 2.12
CA ASP A 178 15.00 -4.99 2.64
C ASP A 178 14.70 -4.47 4.06
N LYS A 179 15.73 -4.30 4.90
CA LYS A 179 15.61 -3.67 6.22
C LYS A 179 15.30 -2.17 6.12
N LEU A 180 16.02 -1.45 5.27
CA LEU A 180 15.88 0.00 5.11
C LEU A 180 14.47 0.41 4.64
N PHE A 181 13.83 -0.41 3.81
CA PHE A 181 12.50 -0.13 3.27
C PHE A 181 11.39 -0.98 3.90
N ASN A 182 11.70 -1.76 4.94
CA ASN A 182 10.80 -2.74 5.55
C ASN A 182 10.06 -3.61 4.51
N MET A 183 10.80 -4.06 3.49
CA MET A 183 10.30 -4.89 2.40
C MET A 183 11.12 -6.18 2.31
N LYS A 184 10.55 -7.22 1.71
CA LYS A 184 11.25 -8.48 1.47
C LYS A 184 11.45 -8.70 0.00
N ASP A 185 12.51 -9.40 -0.38
CA ASP A 185 12.75 -9.91 -1.73
C ASP A 185 13.00 -8.81 -2.78
N LEU A 186 13.66 -7.70 -2.41
CA LEU A 186 14.13 -6.71 -3.40
C LEU A 186 15.17 -7.33 -4.34
N THR A 187 16.04 -8.21 -3.84
CA THR A 187 17.00 -8.96 -4.66
C THR A 187 16.31 -9.75 -5.76
N GLN A 188 15.25 -10.49 -5.42
CA GLN A 188 14.49 -11.28 -6.40
C GLN A 188 13.73 -10.37 -7.39
N SER A 189 13.21 -9.25 -6.92
CA SER A 189 12.51 -8.27 -7.76
C SER A 189 13.44 -7.70 -8.83
N ARG A 190 14.71 -7.43 -8.50
CA ARG A 190 15.75 -7.07 -9.48
C ARG A 190 16.10 -8.24 -10.39
N HIS A 191 16.44 -9.41 -9.84
CA HIS A 191 16.94 -10.54 -10.62
C HIS A 191 15.94 -11.08 -11.66
N SER A 192 14.64 -11.07 -11.33
CA SER A 192 13.59 -11.54 -12.23
C SER A 192 13.30 -10.58 -13.39
N ARG A 193 13.74 -9.32 -13.30
CA ARG A 193 13.41 -8.21 -14.21
C ARG A 193 14.62 -7.59 -14.91
N LYS A 194 15.84 -7.76 -14.39
CA LYS A 194 17.07 -7.35 -15.09
C LYS A 194 17.14 -8.03 -16.47
N ASN A 195 17.63 -7.31 -17.48
CA ASN A 195 17.64 -7.70 -18.90
C ASN A 195 16.25 -7.78 -19.58
N LYS A 196 15.20 -7.23 -18.96
CA LYS A 196 13.86 -7.14 -19.56
C LYS A 196 13.45 -5.68 -19.76
N ALA A 197 12.28 -5.49 -20.34
CA ALA A 197 11.65 -4.18 -20.44
C ALA A 197 11.62 -3.49 -19.05
N ALA A 198 12.04 -2.23 -19.04
CA ALA A 198 12.01 -1.40 -17.85
C ALA A 198 10.58 -1.36 -17.28
N PRO A 199 10.43 -1.31 -15.95
CA PRO A 199 9.11 -1.27 -15.34
C PRO A 199 8.33 -0.03 -15.79
N VAL A 200 7.00 -0.17 -15.87
CA VAL A 200 6.10 0.96 -16.20
C VAL A 200 6.28 2.06 -15.15
N GLY A 201 6.54 3.28 -15.59
CA GLY A 201 6.85 4.42 -14.72
C GLY A 201 8.33 4.55 -14.34
N SER A 202 9.23 3.76 -14.93
CA SER A 202 10.69 3.92 -14.79
C SER A 202 11.18 5.32 -15.11
N GLU A 203 10.56 6.00 -16.09
CA GLU A 203 10.86 7.39 -16.44
C GLU A 203 10.79 8.36 -15.24
N LYS A 204 9.89 8.09 -14.27
CA LYS A 204 9.79 8.91 -13.05
C LYS A 204 11.02 8.75 -12.16
N ILE A 205 11.55 7.53 -12.11
CA ILE A 205 12.79 7.22 -11.40
C ILE A 205 13.96 7.80 -12.16
N ASP A 206 13.94 7.76 -13.50
CA ASP A 206 15.04 8.24 -14.32
C ASP A 206 15.32 9.73 -14.14
N LYS A 207 14.26 10.53 -14.02
CA LYS A 207 14.33 11.97 -13.70
C LYS A 207 15.02 12.28 -12.37
N LEU A 208 15.10 11.33 -11.43
CA LEU A 208 15.83 11.54 -10.18
C LEU A 208 17.35 11.57 -10.40
N PHE A 209 17.83 10.90 -11.44
CA PHE A 209 19.26 10.77 -11.76
C PHE A 209 19.77 11.85 -12.72
N GLU A 210 18.88 12.68 -13.28
CA GLU A 210 19.20 13.90 -14.03
C GLU A 210 19.54 15.05 -13.06
#